data_AF-B5HKC7-F1
#
_entry.id   AF-B5HKC7-F1
#
_cell.length_a   1.000
_cell.length_b   1.000
_cell.length_c   1.000
_cell.angle_alpha   90.00
_cell.angle_beta   90.00
_cell.angle_gamma   90.00
#
_symmetry.space_group_name_H-M   'P 1'
#
loop_
_entity.id
_entity.type
_entity.pdbx_description
1 polymer ?
#
loop_
_entity_poly.entity_id
_entity_poly.type
_entity_poly.pdbx_seq_one_letter_code
_entity_poly.pdbx_strand_id
1 'polypeptide(L)'
;MLVLGTGHLSLLALFTWRDVTGWTDSGPWAAVPLSLTDGGADRTVETLRNQVTFWAGPGSFAVPLILLGCLVWHLAGRGVAVPAGIGWGLAAWCLVGGVLLVPSPYFAGVVSGALVVLAARRQDRTRRARPPVRHQVR
;
A
#
# COMPACT_ATOMS: atom_id res chain seq x y z
N MET A 1 3.76 -0.12 7.76
CA MET A 1 3.84 -0.41 6.31
C MET A 1 4.83 -1.52 6.02
N LEU A 2 6.13 -1.34 6.30
CA LEU A 2 7.16 -2.34 6.03
C LEU A 2 6.87 -3.70 6.68
N VAL A 3 6.75 -3.76 8.01
CA VAL A 3 6.45 -5.03 8.71
C VAL A 3 5.16 -5.69 8.23
N LEU A 4 4.14 -4.89 7.91
CA LEU A 4 2.85 -5.41 7.43
C LEU A 4 2.98 -6.02 6.03
N GLY A 5 3.61 -5.28 5.10
CA GLY A 5 3.80 -5.73 3.73
C GLY A 5 4.78 -6.89 3.62
N THR A 6 5.90 -6.83 4.36
CA THR A 6 6.87 -7.93 4.42
C THR A 6 6.25 -9.15 5.09
N GLY A 7 5.52 -8.98 6.20
CA GLY A 7 4.80 -10.08 6.84
C GLY A 7 3.76 -10.71 5.92
N HIS A 8 3.00 -9.89 5.17
CA HIS A 8 2.04 -10.37 4.19
C HIS A 8 2.73 -11.15 3.06
N LEU A 9 3.78 -10.59 2.45
CA LEU A 9 4.57 -11.29 1.42
C LEU A 9 5.21 -12.57 1.93
N SER A 10 5.71 -12.60 3.17
CA SER A 10 6.29 -13.81 3.77
C SER A 10 5.24 -14.89 4.02
N LEU A 11 4.04 -14.53 4.48
CA LEU A 11 2.94 -15.49 4.62
C LEU A 11 2.50 -16.04 3.25
N LEU A 12 2.44 -15.19 2.23
CA LEU A 12 2.12 -15.60 0.86
C LEU A 12 3.17 -16.53 0.25
N ALA A 13 4.45 -16.21 0.45
CA ALA A 13 5.55 -17.06 0.04
C ALA A 13 5.52 -18.43 0.74
N LEU A 14 5.01 -18.53 1.97
CA LEU A 14 4.93 -19.80 2.71
C LEU A 14 3.68 -20.62 2.36
N PHE A 15 2.52 -19.97 2.20
CA PHE A 15 1.24 -20.67 2.03
C PHE A 15 0.86 -20.94 0.57
N THR A 16 1.33 -20.13 -0.38
CA THR A 16 0.91 -20.17 -1.80
C THR A 16 2.07 -20.36 -2.77
N TRP A 17 3.25 -20.78 -2.29
CA TRP A 17 4.46 -20.98 -3.10
C TRP A 17 4.26 -21.85 -4.35
N ARG A 18 3.50 -22.94 -4.21
CA ARG A 18 3.20 -23.86 -5.31
C ARG A 18 2.32 -23.22 -6.39
N ASP A 19 1.37 -22.38 -5.98
CA ASP A 19 0.49 -21.67 -6.91
C ASP A 19 1.25 -20.53 -7.62
N VAL A 20 2.15 -19.85 -6.90
CA VAL A 20 3.02 -18.79 -7.46
C VAL A 20 4.05 -19.34 -8.45
N THR A 21 4.64 -20.50 -8.18
CA THR A 21 5.59 -21.15 -9.11
C THR A 21 4.89 -21.78 -10.32
N GLY A 22 3.65 -22.27 -10.15
CA GLY A 22 2.82 -22.68 -11.28
C GLY A 22 2.53 -21.55 -12.29
N TRP A 23 2.51 -20.29 -11.84
CA TRP A 23 2.36 -19.12 -12.72
C TRP A 23 3.59 -18.78 -13.52
N THR A 24 4.79 -19.05 -13.01
CA THR A 24 5.99 -18.88 -13.84
C THR A 24 5.96 -19.83 -15.04
N ASP A 25 5.37 -21.02 -14.88
CA ASP A 25 5.20 -21.98 -15.98
C ASP A 25 4.00 -21.65 -16.88
N SER A 26 2.93 -21.04 -16.33
CA SER A 26 1.68 -20.71 -17.05
C SER A 26 1.68 -19.31 -17.68
N GLY A 27 2.69 -18.49 -17.39
CA GLY A 27 2.83 -17.11 -17.84
C GLY A 27 2.26 -16.08 -16.85
N PRO A 28 2.88 -14.90 -16.72
CA PRO A 28 2.54 -13.89 -15.69
C PRO A 28 1.12 -13.30 -15.84
N TRP A 29 0.48 -13.50 -16.98
CA TRP A 29 -0.87 -13.04 -17.30
C TRP A 29 -1.96 -14.09 -17.03
N ALA A 30 -1.61 -15.35 -16.78
CA ALA A 30 -2.58 -16.41 -16.41
C ALA A 30 -3.32 -16.09 -15.11
N ALA A 31 -2.68 -15.27 -14.28
CA ALA A 31 -3.16 -14.69 -13.05
C ALA A 31 -4.28 -13.65 -13.20
N VAL A 32 -4.32 -12.97 -14.35
CA VAL A 32 -5.13 -11.77 -14.53
C VAL A 32 -6.52 -12.19 -15.03
N PRO A 33 -7.59 -11.91 -14.27
CA PRO A 33 -8.94 -12.26 -14.69
C PRO A 33 -9.40 -11.29 -15.79
N LEU A 34 -8.97 -11.54 -17.03
CA LEU A 34 -9.34 -10.74 -18.20
C LEU A 34 -10.71 -11.11 -18.78
N SER A 35 -11.39 -12.15 -18.28
CA SER A 35 -12.76 -12.46 -18.72
C SER A 35 -13.77 -11.56 -18.01
N LEU A 36 -13.99 -10.37 -18.57
CA LEU A 36 -15.11 -9.50 -18.24
C LEU A 36 -16.42 -9.91 -18.96
N THR A 37 -16.36 -10.97 -19.78
CA THR A 37 -17.41 -11.30 -20.76
C THR A 37 -18.46 -12.28 -20.26
N ASP A 38 -18.20 -13.04 -19.20
CA ASP A 38 -19.14 -14.08 -18.75
C ASP A 38 -19.97 -13.53 -17.60
N GLY A 39 -21.17 -13.04 -17.95
CA GLY A 39 -22.15 -12.53 -17.00
C GLY A 39 -22.50 -13.58 -15.93
N GLY A 40 -21.86 -13.47 -14.77
CA GLY A 40 -22.32 -13.95 -13.46
C GLY A 40 -22.53 -15.45 -13.24
N ALA A 41 -22.57 -16.30 -14.27
CA ALA A 41 -23.04 -17.68 -14.13
C ALA A 41 -21.93 -18.70 -13.81
N ASP A 42 -20.68 -18.49 -14.24
CA ASP A 42 -19.63 -19.51 -14.14
C ASP A 42 -18.44 -19.07 -13.27
N ARG A 43 -18.68 -18.70 -12.01
CA ARG A 43 -17.58 -18.62 -11.02
C ARG A 43 -17.17 -20.04 -10.62
N THR A 44 -16.30 -20.66 -11.40
CA THR A 44 -15.68 -21.93 -11.03
C THR A 44 -14.68 -21.74 -9.87
N VAL A 45 -14.47 -22.79 -9.07
CA VAL A 45 -13.50 -22.83 -7.96
C VAL A 45 -12.10 -22.38 -8.43
N GLU A 46 -11.75 -22.74 -9.67
CA GLU A 46 -10.46 -22.39 -10.28
C GLU A 46 -10.33 -20.88 -10.53
N THR A 47 -11.39 -20.21 -10.99
CA THR A 47 -11.39 -18.77 -11.23
C THR A 47 -11.23 -17.99 -9.93
N LEU A 48 -11.90 -18.43 -8.85
CA LEU A 48 -11.75 -17.86 -7.52
C LEU A 48 -10.34 -18.09 -6.96
N ARG A 49 -9.76 -19.28 -7.16
CA ARG A 49 -8.39 -19.59 -6.75
C ARG A 49 -7.37 -18.70 -7.45
N ASN A 50 -7.47 -18.53 -8.78
CA ASN A 50 -6.58 -17.63 -9.52
C ASN A 50 -6.70 -16.17 -9.07
N GLN A 51 -7.93 -15.68 -8.82
CA GLN A 51 -8.15 -14.33 -8.32
C GLN A 51 -7.54 -14.13 -6.93
N VAL A 52 -7.69 -15.11 -6.03
CA VAL A 52 -7.04 -15.08 -4.72
C VAL A 52 -5.52 -15.03 -4.90
N THR A 53 -4.93 -15.92 -5.70
CA THR A 53 -3.48 -15.97 -5.96
C THR A 53 -2.94 -14.65 -6.55
N PHE A 54 -3.74 -13.89 -7.30
CA PHE A 54 -3.34 -12.56 -7.83
C PHE A 54 -3.23 -11.49 -6.76
N TRP A 55 -4.27 -11.34 -5.95
CA TRP A 55 -4.26 -10.39 -4.84
C TRP A 55 -3.32 -10.81 -3.70
N ALA A 56 -3.10 -12.12 -3.59
CA ALA A 56 -2.16 -12.81 -2.70
C ALA A 56 -0.75 -12.94 -3.31
N GLY A 57 -0.52 -12.43 -4.52
CA GLY A 57 0.74 -12.65 -5.26
C GLY A 57 1.53 -11.36 -5.49
N PRO A 58 2.43 -11.33 -6.48
CA PRO A 58 3.19 -10.12 -6.83
C PRO A 58 2.31 -8.95 -7.33
N GLY A 59 1.07 -9.24 -7.78
CA GLY A 59 0.05 -8.22 -8.08
C GLY A 59 -0.57 -7.55 -6.85
N SER A 60 -0.20 -7.98 -5.64
CA SER A 60 -0.69 -7.44 -4.39
C SER A 60 -0.33 -5.97 -4.18
N PHE A 61 -1.22 -5.23 -3.52
CA PHE A 61 -0.94 -3.87 -3.01
C PHE A 61 0.19 -3.84 -1.96
N ALA A 62 0.65 -5.00 -1.47
CA ALA A 62 1.77 -5.09 -0.53
C ALA A 62 3.06 -4.46 -1.08
N VAL A 63 3.41 -4.71 -2.35
CA VAL A 63 4.66 -4.19 -2.95
C VAL A 63 4.64 -2.65 -3.01
N PRO A 64 3.60 -1.99 -3.58
CA PRO A 64 3.46 -0.54 -3.51
C PRO A 64 3.51 0.03 -2.08
N LEU A 65 2.88 -0.64 -1.10
CA LEU A 65 2.86 -0.18 0.29
C LEU A 65 4.24 -0.28 0.97
N ILE A 66 5.02 -1.32 0.64
CA ILE A 66 6.41 -1.47 1.10
C ILE A 66 7.27 -0.36 0.51
N LEU A 67 7.18 -0.13 -0.80
CA LEU A 67 7.93 0.92 -1.48
C LEU A 67 7.57 2.30 -0.93
N LEU A 68 6.29 2.57 -0.69
CA LEU A 68 5.84 3.79 -0.04
C LEU A 68 6.40 3.90 1.39
N GLY A 69 6.41 2.81 2.15
CA GLY A 69 7.04 2.74 3.47
C GLY A 69 8.55 3.07 3.43
N CYS A 70 9.29 2.48 2.49
CA CYS A 70 10.70 2.77 2.26
C CYS A 70 10.93 4.22 1.87
N LEU A 71 10.09 4.76 0.99
CA LEU A 71 10.18 6.16 0.55
C LEU A 71 9.94 7.13 1.70
N VAL A 72 8.88 6.91 2.49
CA VAL A 72 8.60 7.72 3.69
C VAL A 72 9.76 7.65 4.68
N TRP A 73 10.34 6.46 4.90
CA TRP A 73 11.50 6.29 5.77
C TRP A 73 12.73 7.03 5.24
N HIS A 74 13.02 6.90 3.95
CA HIS A 74 14.13 7.57 3.29
C HIS A 74 14.01 9.09 3.37
N LEU A 75 12.81 9.63 3.11
CA LEU A 75 12.53 11.06 3.18
C LEU A 75 12.60 11.57 4.63
N ALA A 76 12.08 10.81 5.59
CA ALA A 76 12.18 11.14 7.01
C ALA A 76 13.64 11.20 7.48
N GLY A 77 14.49 10.25 7.05
CA GLY A 77 15.92 10.25 7.33
C GLY A 77 16.68 11.45 6.73
N ARG A 78 16.12 12.09 5.69
CA ARG A 78 16.67 13.31 5.07
C ARG A 78 16.00 14.60 5.58
N GLY A 79 15.09 14.51 6.55
CA GLY A 79 14.33 15.65 7.05
C GLY A 79 13.33 16.23 6.04
N VAL A 80 13.04 15.52 4.95
CA VAL A 80 12.11 15.95 3.91
C VAL A 80 10.69 15.54 4.32
N ALA A 81 9.81 16.54 4.39
CA ALA A 81 8.40 16.35 4.68
C ALA A 81 7.69 15.59 3.55
N VAL A 82 6.91 14.57 3.90
CA VAL A 82 5.97 13.96 2.96
C VAL A 82 4.69 14.80 2.95
N PRO A 83 4.15 15.20 1.78
CA PRO A 83 2.92 15.99 1.71
C PRO A 83 1.73 15.31 2.41
N ALA A 84 0.94 16.10 3.14
CA ALA A 84 -0.23 15.59 3.87
C ALA A 84 -1.26 14.89 2.95
N GLY A 85 -1.36 15.30 1.68
CA GLY A 85 -2.24 14.66 0.69
C GLY A 85 -1.95 13.18 0.49
N ILE A 86 -0.68 12.76 0.54
CA ILE A 86 -0.29 11.34 0.44
C ILE A 86 -0.79 10.56 1.66
N GLY A 87 -0.68 11.15 2.86
CA GLY A 87 -1.20 10.54 4.08
C GLY A 87 -2.72 10.39 4.08
N TRP A 88 -3.45 11.40 3.59
CA TRP A 88 -4.91 11.32 3.45
C TRP A 88 -5.35 10.31 2.40
N GLY A 89 -4.70 10.27 1.24
CA GLY A 89 -4.98 9.28 0.20
C GLY A 89 -4.80 7.85 0.72
N LEU A 90 -3.69 7.59 1.42
CA LEU A 90 -3.43 6.30 2.05
C LEU A 90 -4.47 5.95 3.12
N ALA A 91 -4.78 6.89 4.02
CA ALA A 91 -5.74 6.66 5.10
C ALA A 91 -7.16 6.39 4.55
N ALA A 92 -7.62 7.19 3.59
CA ALA A 92 -8.93 7.03 2.97
C ALA A 92 -9.03 5.70 2.22
N TRP A 93 -8.01 5.36 1.42
CA TRP A 93 -7.97 4.09 0.68
C TRP A 93 -8.04 2.89 1.63
N CYS A 94 -7.21 2.89 2.69
CA CYS A 94 -7.21 1.81 3.66
C CYS A 94 -8.49 1.78 4.51
N LEU A 95 -9.11 2.92 4.80
CA LEU A 95 -10.40 2.96 5.50
C LEU A 95 -11.49 2.29 4.65
N VAL A 96 -11.59 2.68 3.38
CA VAL A 96 -12.55 2.11 2.41
C VAL A 96 -12.29 0.60 2.24
N GLY A 97 -11.03 0.21 2.03
CA GLY A 97 -10.65 -1.21 1.94
C GLY A 97 -10.93 -2.00 3.21
N GLY A 98 -10.71 -1.43 4.39
CA GLY A 98 -10.98 -2.08 5.67
C GLY A 98 -12.47 -2.30 5.95
N VAL A 99 -13.33 -1.39 5.49
CA VAL A 99 -14.79 -1.54 5.58
C VAL A 99 -15.31 -2.60 4.60
N LEU A 100 -14.76 -2.62 3.38
CA LEU A 100 -15.21 -3.52 2.32
C LEU A 100 -14.68 -4.96 2.46
N LEU A 101 -13.48 -5.13 3.03
CA LEU A 101 -12.80 -6.44 3.13
C LEU A 101 -12.60 -6.83 4.61
N VAL A 102 -13.55 -7.58 5.16
CA VAL A 102 -13.45 -8.17 6.50
C VAL A 102 -12.98 -9.64 6.39
N PRO A 103 -11.96 -10.11 7.13
CA PRO A 103 -11.05 -9.41 8.04
C PRO A 103 -9.68 -9.13 7.37
N SER A 104 -9.32 -7.86 7.21
CA SER A 104 -8.05 -7.47 6.59
C SER A 104 -7.28 -6.45 7.43
N PRO A 105 -5.94 -6.47 7.46
CA PRO A 105 -5.10 -5.58 8.26
C PRO A 105 -5.06 -4.12 7.77
N TYR A 106 -6.08 -3.66 7.03
CA TYR A 106 -6.19 -2.30 6.50
C TYR A 106 -6.13 -1.21 7.59
N PHE A 107 -6.51 -1.51 8.84
CA PHE A 107 -6.39 -0.56 9.96
C PHE A 107 -4.94 -0.05 10.15
N ALA A 108 -3.93 -0.89 9.88
CA ALA A 108 -2.52 -0.50 9.97
C ALA A 108 -2.13 0.52 8.89
N GLY A 109 -2.79 0.46 7.73
CA GLY A 109 -2.69 1.45 6.67
C GLY A 109 -3.31 2.80 7.06
N VAL A 110 -4.49 2.76 7.69
CA VAL A 110 -5.15 3.97 8.23
C VAL A 110 -4.26 4.67 9.26
N VAL A 111 -3.71 3.92 10.22
CA VAL A 111 -2.77 4.45 11.22
C VAL A 111 -1.54 5.07 10.56
N SER A 112 -0.95 4.39 9.58
CA SER A 112 0.22 4.89 8.85
C SER A 112 -0.07 6.19 8.11
N GLY A 113 -1.21 6.28 7.41
CA GLY A 113 -1.64 7.51 6.73
C GLY A 113 -1.88 8.67 7.69
N ALA A 114 -2.51 8.42 8.83
CA ALA A 114 -2.73 9.43 9.87
C ALA A 114 -1.40 9.99 10.43
N LEU A 115 -0.39 9.14 10.63
CA LEU A 115 0.94 9.56 11.08
C LEU A 115 1.63 10.47 10.05
N VAL A 116 1.53 10.16 8.75
CA VAL A 116 2.06 11.03 7.68
C VAL A 116 1.39 12.40 7.70
N VAL A 117 0.06 12.45 7.83
CA VAL A 117 -0.68 13.72 7.94
C VAL A 117 -0.22 14.52 9.17
N LEU A 118 -0.07 13.86 10.31
CA LEU A 118 0.36 14.51 11.55
C LEU A 118 1.78 15.08 11.43
N ALA A 119 2.70 14.33 10.82
CA ALA A 119 4.08 14.76 10.60
C ALA A 119 4.14 16.02 9.70
N ALA A 120 3.42 16.00 8.58
CA ALA A 120 3.35 17.13 7.65
C ALA A 120 2.83 18.41 8.33
N ARG A 121 1.74 18.29 9.11
CA ARG A 121 1.15 19.42 9.83
C ARG A 121 2.07 20.01 10.89
N ARG A 122 2.90 19.17 11.54
CA ARG A 122 3.90 19.65 12.52
C ARG A 122 4.98 20.48 11.84
N GLN A 123 5.50 20.03 10.69
CA GLN A 123 6.52 20.77 9.94
C GLN A 123 6.02 22.12 9.41
N ASP A 124 4.77 22.17 8.92
CA ASP A 124 4.16 23.44 8.48
C ASP A 124 4.05 24.45 9.62
N ARG A 125 3.65 23.99 10.82
CA ARG A 125 3.60 24.85 12.02
C ARG A 125 4.98 25.39 12.39
N THR A 126 6.01 24.53 12.40
CA THR A 126 7.38 24.95 12.69
C THR A 126 7.90 25.95 11.66
N ARG A 127 7.58 25.76 10.38
CA ARG A 127 7.98 26.70 9.30
C ARG A 127 7.32 28.06 9.45
N ARG A 128 6.04 28.12 9.84
CA ARG A 128 5.31 29.37 10.09
C ARG A 128 5.78 30.12 11.34
N ALA A 129 6.24 29.40 12.36
CA ALA A 129 6.73 30.00 13.61
C ALA A 129 8.13 30.63 13.49
N ARG A 130 8.86 30.37 12.40
CA ARG A 130 10.21 30.91 12.19
C ARG A 130 10.10 32.37 11.75
N PRO A 131 10.61 33.35 12.52
CA PRO A 131 10.50 34.77 12.15
C PRO A 131 11.24 35.04 10.84
N PRO A 132 10.75 35.97 10.00
CA PRO A 132 11.40 36.31 8.74
C PRO A 132 12.81 36.85 9.03
N VAL A 133 13.82 36.25 8.38
CA VAL A 133 15.19 36.75 8.42
C VAL A 133 15.18 38.11 7.71
N ARG A 134 15.16 39.20 8.48
CA ARG A 134 15.40 40.54 7.93
C ARG A 134 16.85 40.59 7.47
N HIS A 135 17.07 40.51 6.16
CA HIS A 135 18.31 40.96 5.57
C HIS A 135 18.42 42.47 5.82
N GLN A 136 19.22 42.87 6.81
CA GLN A 136 19.66 44.24 6.94
C GLN A 136 20.63 44.51 5.78
N VAL A 137 20.13 45.19 4.76
CA VAL A 137 20.97 45.85 3.76
C VAL A 137 21.66 47.00 4.48
N ARG A 138 22.99 46.92 4.58
CA ARG A 138 23.87 48.02 4.99
C ARG A 138 24.17 48.92 3.80
#